data_AF-A0A1E7YUI7-F1
#
_entry.id   AF-A0A1E7YUI7-F1
#
_cell.length_a   1.000
_cell.length_b   1.000
_cell.length_c   1.000
_cell.angle_alpha   90.00
_cell.angle_beta   90.00
_cell.angle_gamma   90.00
#
_symmetry.space_group_name_H-M   'P 1'
#
loop_
_entity.id
_entity.type
_entity.pdbx_description
1 polymer ?
#
loop_
_entity_poly.entity_id
_entity_poly.type
_entity_poly.pdbx_seq_one_letter_code
_entity_poly.pdbx_strand_id
1 'polypeptide(L)'
;MTNYAKLGEYTAYKKQAQDAADRRRLSLAMLERKAGDLKNLCAVSIDVQELTTLQQDAVRAEEEMRAAVEAANQAAPLCGEQKIDLKLLMDI
;
A
#
# COMPACT_ATOMS: atom_id res chain seq x y z
N MET A 1 -25.57 -16.89 10.32
CA MET A 1 -25.46 -15.87 11.38
C MET A 1 -24.09 -15.22 11.23
N THR A 2 -24.02 -13.92 10.99
CA THR A 2 -22.76 -13.22 10.68
C THR A 2 -21.87 -13.11 11.91
N ASN A 3 -20.61 -13.50 11.80
CA ASN A 3 -19.64 -13.34 12.89
C ASN A 3 -19.14 -11.89 12.93
N TYR A 4 -19.77 -11.06 13.77
CA TYR A 4 -19.46 -9.64 13.90
C TYR A 4 -18.03 -9.34 14.39
N ALA A 5 -17.42 -10.24 15.18
CA ALA A 5 -16.02 -10.08 15.57
C ALA A 5 -15.09 -10.20 14.35
N LYS A 6 -15.33 -11.20 13.50
CA LYS A 6 -14.58 -11.36 12.23
C LYS A 6 -14.88 -10.28 11.22
N LEU A 7 -16.08 -9.71 11.24
CA LEU A 7 -16.41 -8.52 10.44
C LEU A 7 -15.59 -7.30 10.86
N GLY A 8 -15.39 -7.11 12.17
CA GLY A 8 -14.53 -6.06 12.71
C GLY A 8 -13.07 -6.24 12.29
N GLU A 9 -12.53 -7.46 12.45
CA GLU A 9 -11.17 -7.79 11.99
C GLU A 9 -11.00 -7.55 10.48
N TYR A 10 -11.92 -8.05 9.66
CA TYR A 10 -11.92 -7.84 8.21
C TYR A 10 -11.89 -6.35 7.87
N THR A 11 -12.73 -5.54 8.51
CA THR A 11 -12.83 -4.09 8.23
C THR A 11 -11.56 -3.36 8.64
N ALA A 12 -10.96 -3.71 9.78
CA ALA A 12 -9.71 -3.12 10.25
C ALA A 12 -8.55 -3.43 9.28
N TYR A 13 -8.38 -4.70 8.91
CA TYR A 13 -7.33 -5.10 7.97
C TYR A 13 -7.55 -4.55 6.56
N LYS A 14 -8.79 -4.47 6.10
CA LYS A 14 -9.12 -3.81 4.83
C LYS A 14 -8.69 -2.35 4.83
N LYS A 15 -8.97 -1.61 5.90
CA LYS A 15 -8.55 -0.22 6.03
C LYS A 15 -7.03 -0.09 6.10
N GLN A 16 -6.37 -0.94 6.87
CA GLN A 16 -4.90 -0.96 6.92
C GLN A 16 -4.28 -1.23 5.55
N ALA A 17 -4.84 -2.16 4.76
CA ALA A 17 -4.38 -2.42 3.41
C ALA A 17 -4.54 -1.19 2.50
N GLN A 18 -5.64 -0.43 2.63
CA GLN A 18 -5.86 0.82 1.89
C GLN A 18 -4.86 1.91 2.30
N ASP A 19 -4.67 2.13 3.60
CA ASP A 19 -3.73 3.12 4.11
C ASP A 19 -2.27 2.80 3.70
N ALA A 20 -1.93 1.50 3.61
CA ALA A 20 -0.64 1.04 3.10
C ALA A 20 -0.51 1.23 1.58
N ALA A 21 -1.57 0.96 0.80
CA ALA A 21 -1.59 1.22 -0.63
C ALA A 21 -1.38 2.70 -0.96
N ASP A 22 -2.04 3.61 -0.23
CA ASP A 22 -1.89 5.05 -0.39
C ASP A 22 -0.46 5.52 -0.11
N ARG A 23 0.15 5.01 0.97
CA ARG A 23 1.57 5.30 1.29
C ARG A 23 2.50 4.81 0.18
N ARG A 24 2.32 3.58 -0.29
CA ARG A 24 3.09 3.04 -1.42
C ARG A 24 2.97 3.94 -2.65
N ARG A 25 1.75 4.35 -3.00
CA ARG A 25 1.50 5.21 -4.16
C ARG A 25 2.20 6.56 -4.03
N LEU A 26 2.13 7.19 -2.85
CA LEU A 26 2.80 8.46 -2.60
C LEU A 26 4.32 8.34 -2.76
N SER A 27 4.94 7.31 -2.19
CA SER A 27 6.38 7.07 -2.33
C SER A 27 6.78 6.86 -3.80
N LEU A 28 5.99 6.10 -4.56
CA LEU A 28 6.23 5.89 -6.00
C LEU A 28 6.07 7.18 -6.81
N ALA A 29 5.02 7.97 -6.56
CA ALA A 29 4.81 9.24 -7.23
C ALA A 29 5.96 10.24 -6.96
N MET A 30 6.51 10.24 -5.73
CA MET A 30 7.69 11.04 -5.40
C MET A 30 8.94 10.57 -6.15
N LEU A 31 9.15 9.26 -6.28
CA LEU A 31 10.24 8.69 -7.07
C LEU A 31 10.11 9.04 -8.55
N GLU A 32 8.90 8.92 -9.13
CA GLU A 32 8.61 9.30 -10.51
C GLU A 32 8.90 10.78 -10.78
N ARG A 33 8.46 11.66 -9.87
CA ARG A 33 8.74 13.08 -9.96
C ARG A 33 10.24 13.36 -9.97
N LYS A 34 10.99 12.78 -9.02
CA LYS A 34 12.44 12.94 -8.94
C LYS A 34 13.16 12.41 -10.19
N ALA A 35 12.71 11.28 -10.74
CA ALA A 35 13.20 10.76 -12.01
C ALA A 35 12.91 11.70 -13.20
N GLY A 36 11.74 12.36 -13.19
CA GLY A 36 11.38 13.39 -14.15
C GLY A 36 12.27 14.63 -14.07
N ASP A 37 12.50 15.14 -12.85
CA ASP A 37 13.39 16.29 -12.59
C ASP A 37 14.82 16.00 -13.09
N LEU A 38 15.29 14.78 -12.84
CA LEU A 38 16.54 14.22 -13.36
C LEU A 38 16.62 14.23 -14.89
N LYS A 39 15.60 13.68 -15.54
CA LYS A 39 15.51 13.58 -17.01
C LYS A 39 15.54 14.97 -17.65
N ASN A 40 14.92 15.95 -17.00
CA ASN A 40 14.81 17.31 -17.51
C ASN A 40 16.06 18.17 -17.23
N LEU A 41 17.16 17.57 -16.76
CA LEU A 41 18.43 18.25 -16.47
C LEU A 41 18.26 19.50 -15.59
N CYS A 42 17.22 19.52 -14.75
CA CYS A 42 17.13 20.55 -13.74
C CYS A 42 18.34 20.37 -12.83
N ALA A 43 19.04 21.46 -12.51
CA ALA A 43 20.23 21.49 -11.65
C ALA A 43 19.89 21.20 -10.18
N VAL A 44 19.04 20.20 -9.93
CA VAL A 44 18.63 19.74 -8.61
C VAL A 44 19.67 18.70 -8.19
N SER A 45 20.40 19.00 -7.12
CA SER A 45 21.23 18.01 -6.45
C SER A 45 20.32 16.90 -5.95
N ILE A 46 20.57 15.67 -6.40
CA ILE A 46 19.81 14.51 -5.98
C ILE A 46 20.40 14.00 -4.69
N ASP A 47 19.57 13.93 -3.67
CA ASP A 47 19.92 13.21 -2.46
C ASP A 47 19.65 11.71 -2.66
N VAL A 48 20.74 10.94 -2.78
CA VAL A 48 20.68 9.48 -2.94
C VAL A 48 20.09 8.82 -1.70
N GLN A 49 20.29 9.40 -0.50
CA GLN A 49 19.65 8.87 0.71
C GLN A 49 18.14 9.05 0.64
N GLU A 50 17.66 10.22 0.21
CA GLU A 50 16.22 10.47 0.05
C GLU A 50 15.57 9.49 -0.94
N LEU A 51 16.23 9.21 -2.07
CA LEU A 51 15.75 8.19 -3.02
C LEU A 51 15.71 6.79 -2.40
N THR A 52 16.73 6.44 -1.63
CA THR A 52 16.81 5.14 -0.95
C THR A 52 15.72 5.00 0.09
N THR A 53 15.45 6.06 0.87
CA THR A 53 14.37 6.09 1.86
C THR A 53 13.01 5.93 1.18
N LEU A 54 12.74 6.69 0.12
CA LEU A 54 11.48 6.56 -0.63
C LEU A 54 11.27 5.15 -1.20
N GLN A 55 12.34 4.53 -1.71
CA GLN A 55 12.29 3.14 -2.17
C GLN A 55 11.97 2.18 -1.02
N GLN A 56 12.66 2.30 0.11
CA GLN A 56 12.42 1.46 1.28
C GLN A 56 11.00 1.63 1.83
N ASP A 57 10.49 2.86 1.86
CA ASP A 57 9.13 3.15 2.30
C ASP A 57 8.09 2.53 1.35
N ALA A 58 8.32 2.59 0.04
CA ALA A 58 7.45 1.95 -0.95
C ALA A 58 7.42 0.41 -0.78
N VAL A 59 8.59 -0.21 -0.51
CA VAL A 59 8.69 -1.66 -0.27
C VAL A 59 7.98 -2.04 1.02
N ARG A 60 8.23 -1.33 2.13
CA ARG A 60 7.57 -1.59 3.42
C ARG A 60 6.06 -1.43 3.33
N ALA A 61 5.58 -0.39 2.64
CA ALA A 61 4.16 -0.17 2.42
C ALA A 61 3.53 -1.29 1.58
N GLU A 62 4.25 -1.83 0.59
CA GLU A 62 3.79 -2.99 -0.19
C GLU A 62 3.69 -4.26 0.67
N GLU A 63 4.71 -4.54 1.50
CA GLU A 63 4.71 -5.69 2.41
C GLU A 63 3.56 -5.60 3.41
N GLU A 64 3.35 -4.43 4.01
CA GLU A 64 2.26 -4.17 4.95
C GLU A 64 0.89 -4.34 4.27
N MET A 65 0.71 -3.79 3.07
CA MET A 65 -0.52 -3.96 2.29
C MET A 65 -0.82 -5.43 2.04
N ARG A 66 0.18 -6.22 1.59
CA ARG A 66 0.02 -7.65 1.31
C ARG A 66 -0.36 -8.43 2.56
N ALA A 67 0.32 -8.17 3.68
CA ALA A 67 0.02 -8.82 4.95
C ALA A 67 -1.40 -8.48 5.45
N ALA A 68 -1.82 -7.22 5.34
CA ALA A 68 -3.16 -6.79 5.72
C ALA A 68 -4.24 -7.41 4.83
N VAL A 69 -4.03 -7.49 3.52
CA VAL A 69 -4.95 -8.20 2.60
C VAL A 69 -5.07 -9.67 2.97
N GLU A 70 -3.95 -10.34 3.26
CA GLU A 70 -3.95 -11.74 3.67
C GLU A 70 -4.78 -11.95 4.95
N ALA A 71 -4.56 -11.12 5.97
CA ALA A 71 -5.32 -11.16 7.22
C ALA A 71 -6.81 -10.88 7.01
N ALA A 72 -7.16 -9.88 6.20
CA ALA A 72 -8.55 -9.63 5.81
C ALA A 72 -9.17 -10.84 5.11
N ASN A 73 -8.45 -11.46 4.16
CA ASN A 73 -8.93 -12.60 3.39
C ASN A 73 -9.11 -13.89 4.22
N GLN A 74 -8.38 -14.03 5.32
CA GLN A 74 -8.61 -15.09 6.30
C GLN A 74 -9.91 -14.85 7.10
N ALA A 75 -10.25 -13.60 7.41
CA ALA A 75 -11.48 -13.25 8.11
C ALA A 75 -12.73 -13.27 7.20
N ALA A 76 -12.58 -12.94 5.91
CA ALA A 76 -13.66 -12.81 4.92
C ALA A 76 -14.69 -13.98 4.91
N PRO A 77 -14.28 -15.27 4.80
CA PRO A 77 -15.26 -16.38 4.78
C PRO A 77 -15.99 -16.56 6.10
N LEU A 78 -15.43 -16.07 7.21
CA LEU A 78 -16.02 -16.22 8.55
C LEU A 78 -17.07 -15.14 8.84
N CYS A 79 -16.99 -13.99 8.17
CA CYS A 79 -17.94 -12.89 8.27
C CYS A 79 -18.87 -12.76 7.06
N GLY A 80 -18.75 -13.62 6.04
CA GLY A 80 -19.59 -13.59 4.84
C GLY A 80 -19.21 -12.48 3.85
N GLU A 81 -18.03 -11.88 4.02
CA GLU A 81 -17.47 -10.88 3.12
C GLU A 81 -16.69 -11.52 1.97
N GLN A 82 -16.51 -10.74 0.90
CA GLN A 82 -15.70 -11.17 -0.24
C GLN A 82 -14.21 -10.97 0.03
N LYS A 83 -13.39 -11.85 -0.55
CA LYS A 83 -11.94 -11.68 -0.56
C LYS A 83 -11.55 -10.42 -1.34
N ILE A 84 -10.59 -9.69 -0.81
CA ILE A 84 -9.98 -8.53 -1.44
C ILE A 84 -8.97 -9.03 -2.47
N ASP A 85 -9.14 -8.60 -3.72
CA ASP A 85 -8.10 -8.72 -4.75
C ASP A 85 -7.10 -7.58 -4.59
N LEU A 86 -5.82 -7.93 -4.47
CA LEU A 86 -4.71 -6.98 -4.40
C LEU A 86 -4.71 -5.99 -5.56
N LYS A 87 -5.14 -6.40 -6.76
CA LYS A 87 -5.19 -5.52 -7.95
C LYS A 87 -6.07 -4.30 -7.72
N LEU A 88 -7.20 -4.47 -7.02
CA LEU A 88 -8.13 -3.38 -6.71
C LEU A 88 -7.51 -2.30 -5.80
N LEU A 89 -6.47 -2.64 -5.05
CA LEU A 89 -5.73 -1.70 -4.22
C LEU A 89 -4.54 -1.07 -4.94
N MET A 90 -4.09 -1.66 -6.05
CA MET A 90 -2.96 -1.18 -6.85
C MET A 90 -3.39 -0.26 -7.99
N ASP A 91 -4.66 -0.33 -8.40
CA ASP A 91 -5.26 0.51 -9.45
C ASP A 91 -5.79 1.86 -8.93
N ILE A 92 -5.76 2.09 -7.60
CA ILE A 92 -6.16 3.36 -6.96
C ILE A 92 -5.00 4.34 -7.01
#